data_AF-A0A5S3WYD8-F1
#
_entry.id   AF-A0A5S3WYD8-F1
#
_cell.length_a   1.000
_cell.length_b   1.000
_cell.length_c   1.000
_cell.angle_alpha   90.00
_cell.angle_beta   90.00
_cell.angle_gamma   90.00
#
_symmetry.space_group_name_H-M   'P 1'
#
loop_
_entity.id
_entity.type
_entity.pdbx_description
1 polymer ?
#
loop_
_entity_poly.entity_id
_entity_poly.type
_entity_poly.pdbx_seq_one_letter_code
_entity_poly.pdbx_strand_id
1 'polypeptide(L)'
;MALACWLTGTTRYYHQWHHVLGHNLLFALSIATCASLLARTQKMCVWLMSFVAIHLHLLTDLTGSRGPDGYQWPIQYFYPFNHVGYAWQGQWVLNAWQNQLIWLCLALACIGYIRRRNMSFFELFGPKPDEAARSLCNRLLSRYY
;
A
#
# COMPACT_ATOMS: atom_id res chain seq x y z
N MET A 1 -22.58 -14.77 -18.93
CA MET A 1 -22.05 -14.72 -17.55
C MET A 1 -21.21 -13.47 -17.26
N ALA A 2 -20.41 -12.95 -18.21
CA ALA A 2 -19.58 -11.75 -18.00
C ALA A 2 -20.36 -10.41 -17.86
N LEU A 3 -21.47 -10.23 -18.58
CA LEU A 3 -22.26 -8.99 -18.57
C LEU A 3 -22.93 -8.70 -17.22
N ALA A 4 -23.42 -9.75 -16.54
CA ALA A 4 -24.02 -9.64 -15.22
C ALA A 4 -23.00 -9.20 -14.15
N CYS A 5 -21.77 -9.71 -14.22
CA CYS A 5 -20.66 -9.33 -13.34
C CYS A 5 -20.26 -7.85 -13.48
N TRP A 6 -20.34 -7.31 -14.69
CA TRP A 6 -20.07 -5.88 -14.96
C TRP A 6 -21.19 -4.98 -14.42
N LEU A 7 -22.44 -5.44 -14.52
CA LEU A 7 -23.62 -4.72 -14.02
C LEU A 7 -23.78 -4.77 -12.50
N THR A 8 -23.40 -5.88 -11.84
CA THR A 8 -23.52 -6.03 -10.38
C THR A 8 -22.30 -5.56 -9.59
N GLY A 9 -21.18 -5.22 -10.27
CA GLY A 9 -19.92 -4.82 -9.62
C GLY A 9 -19.20 -5.92 -8.84
N THR A 10 -19.76 -7.13 -8.76
CA THR A 10 -19.23 -8.25 -7.98
C THR A 10 -18.40 -9.18 -8.87
N THR A 11 -17.20 -8.77 -9.26
CA THR A 11 -16.29 -9.69 -9.94
C THR A 11 -15.72 -10.69 -8.92
N ARG A 12 -15.99 -11.99 -9.09
CA ARG A 12 -15.41 -13.05 -8.23
C ARG A 12 -13.88 -13.11 -8.32
N TYR A 13 -13.29 -12.50 -9.35
CA TYR A 13 -11.85 -12.47 -9.59
C TYR A 13 -11.06 -11.78 -8.48
N TYR A 14 -11.56 -10.67 -7.94
CA TYR A 14 -10.85 -9.97 -6.85
C TYR A 14 -10.69 -10.88 -5.63
N HIS A 15 -11.80 -11.45 -5.15
CA HIS A 15 -11.79 -12.38 -4.02
C HIS A 15 -10.94 -13.64 -4.27
N GLN A 16 -10.89 -14.14 -5.51
CA GLN A 16 -10.14 -15.36 -5.85
C GLN A 16 -8.64 -15.13 -5.97
N TRP A 17 -8.22 -14.03 -6.61
CA TRP A 17 -6.82 -13.89 -7.05
C TRP A 17 -6.03 -12.86 -6.26
N HIS A 18 -6.67 -11.91 -5.57
CA HIS A 18 -5.97 -10.82 -4.90
C HIS A 18 -4.97 -11.32 -3.83
N HIS A 19 -5.40 -12.25 -2.97
CA HIS A 19 -4.54 -12.80 -1.91
C HIS A 19 -3.56 -13.87 -2.40
N VAL A 20 -3.84 -14.50 -3.54
CA VAL A 20 -2.94 -15.48 -4.15
C VAL A 20 -1.79 -14.77 -4.87
N LEU A 21 -2.10 -13.74 -5.65
CA LEU A 21 -1.12 -13.05 -6.49
C LEU A 21 -0.41 -11.90 -5.77
N GLY A 22 -1.12 -11.13 -4.95
CA GLY A 22 -0.60 -9.89 -4.36
C GLY A 22 0.01 -10.03 -2.96
N HIS A 23 -0.16 -11.19 -2.30
CA HIS A 23 0.16 -11.34 -0.88
C HIS A 23 1.16 -12.49 -0.63
N ASN A 24 2.21 -12.54 -1.44
CA ASN A 24 3.27 -13.53 -1.34
C ASN A 24 4.66 -12.89 -1.45
N LEU A 25 5.68 -13.63 -1.04
CA LEU A 25 7.08 -13.19 -1.05
C LEU A 25 7.55 -12.84 -2.46
N LEU A 26 7.14 -13.60 -3.48
CA LEU A 26 7.53 -13.35 -4.87
C LEU A 26 7.03 -11.98 -5.33
N PHE A 27 5.76 -11.65 -5.05
CA PHE A 27 5.18 -10.35 -5.35
C PHE A 27 5.89 -9.21 -4.60
N ALA A 28 6.22 -9.42 -3.32
CA ALA A 28 6.97 -8.45 -2.53
C ALA A 28 8.35 -8.15 -3.16
N LEU A 29 9.08 -9.19 -3.56
CA LEU A 29 10.37 -9.07 -4.25
C LEU A 29 10.21 -8.39 -5.63
N SER A 30 9.20 -8.76 -6.41
CA SER A 30 8.94 -8.18 -7.72
C SER A 30 8.65 -6.69 -7.64
N ILE A 31 7.73 -6.26 -6.77
CA ILE A 31 7.38 -4.84 -6.62
C ILE A 31 8.55 -4.03 -6.07
N ALA A 32 9.25 -4.53 -5.05
CA ALA A 32 10.43 -3.86 -4.51
C ALA A 32 11.52 -3.67 -5.59
N THR A 33 11.72 -4.70 -6.42
CA THR A 33 12.67 -4.65 -7.54
C THR A 33 12.23 -3.66 -8.60
N CYS A 34 10.97 -3.68 -9.02
CA CYS A 34 10.43 -2.71 -9.98
C CYS A 34 10.57 -1.27 -9.47
N ALA A 35 10.22 -1.01 -8.21
CA ALA A 35 10.37 0.31 -7.60
C ALA A 35 11.84 0.78 -7.59
N SER A 36 12.76 -0.11 -7.23
CA SER A 36 14.21 0.15 -7.24
C SER A 36 14.76 0.42 -8.66
N LEU A 37 14.25 -0.27 -9.68
CA LEU A 37 14.63 -0.05 -11.07
C LEU A 37 14.13 1.29 -11.61
N LEU A 38 12.95 1.74 -11.19
CA LEU A 38 12.39 3.05 -11.53
C LEU A 38 13.09 4.20 -10.79
N ALA A 39 13.71 3.92 -9.64
CA ALA A 39 14.42 4.92 -8.86
C ALA A 39 15.70 5.40 -9.57
N ARG A 40 15.87 6.72 -9.68
CA ARG A 40 17.07 7.33 -10.26
C ARG A 40 18.27 7.31 -9.30
N THR A 41 18.02 7.43 -8.00
CA THR A 41 19.04 7.42 -6.94
C THR A 41 18.58 6.56 -5.77
N GLN A 42 19.49 6.22 -4.85
CA GLN A 42 19.17 5.50 -3.61
C GLN A 42 18.44 4.16 -3.83
N LYS A 43 18.73 3.46 -4.94
CA LYS A 43 18.04 2.25 -5.40
C LYS A 43 17.87 1.18 -4.30
N MET A 44 18.93 0.92 -3.55
CA MET A 44 18.87 -0.06 -2.45
C MET A 44 17.97 0.39 -1.30
N CYS A 45 17.97 1.68 -0.97
CA CYS A 45 17.08 2.23 0.05
C CYS A 45 15.61 2.13 -0.41
N VAL A 46 15.33 2.47 -1.67
CA VAL A 46 13.99 2.31 -2.26
C VAL A 46 13.54 0.86 -2.21
N TRP A 47 14.42 -0.06 -2.62
CA TRP A 47 14.14 -1.50 -2.56
C TRP A 47 13.77 -1.96 -1.14
N LEU A 48 14.60 -1.63 -0.15
CA LEU A 48 14.35 -2.01 1.25
C LEU A 48 13.06 -1.39 1.78
N MET A 49 12.81 -0.10 1.53
CA MET A 49 11.61 0.57 2.01
C MET A 49 10.35 0.01 1.34
N SER A 50 10.38 -0.27 0.03
CA SER A 50 9.28 -0.94 -0.66
C SER A 50 9.03 -2.34 -0.12
N PHE A 51 10.09 -3.12 0.11
CA PHE A 51 9.99 -4.45 0.68
C PHE A 51 9.38 -4.41 2.09
N VAL A 52 9.85 -3.51 2.96
CA VAL A 52 9.32 -3.31 4.30
C VAL A 52 7.86 -2.84 4.26
N ALA A 53 7.51 -1.90 3.37
CA ALA A 53 6.14 -1.42 3.25
C ALA A 53 5.16 -2.52 2.86
N ILE A 54 5.56 -3.42 1.94
CA ILE A 54 4.74 -4.57 1.56
C ILE A 54 4.60 -5.55 2.74
N HIS A 55 5.68 -5.81 3.49
CA HIS A 55 5.59 -6.69 4.67
C HIS A 55 4.74 -6.09 5.79
N LEU A 56 4.79 -4.77 5.97
CA LEU A 56 3.90 -4.05 6.88
C LEU A 56 2.45 -4.21 6.44
N HIS A 57 2.16 -4.09 5.15
CA HIS A 57 0.83 -4.36 4.58
C HIS A 57 0.37 -5.80 4.86
N LEU A 58 1.23 -6.81 4.61
CA LEU A 58 0.91 -8.21 4.90
C LEU A 58 0.65 -8.45 6.39
N LEU A 59 1.39 -7.78 7.27
CA LEU A 59 1.18 -7.85 8.70
C LEU A 59 -0.19 -7.27 9.09
N THR A 60 -0.53 -6.09 8.55
CA THR A 60 -1.84 -5.48 8.81
C THR A 60 -3.00 -6.31 8.27
N ASP A 61 -2.80 -7.02 7.16
CA ASP A 61 -3.79 -7.97 6.66
C ASP A 61 -3.93 -9.17 7.59
N LEU A 62 -2.82 -9.80 7.96
CA LEU A 62 -2.83 -10.96 8.87
C LEU A 62 -3.54 -10.64 10.19
N THR A 63 -3.36 -9.43 10.70
CA THR A 63 -3.94 -9.03 11.99
C THR A 63 -5.32 -8.40 11.88
N GLY A 64 -5.65 -7.77 10.76
CA GLY A 64 -6.77 -6.83 10.71
C GLY A 64 -7.69 -6.90 9.50
N SER A 65 -7.58 -7.89 8.62
CA SER A 65 -8.44 -7.98 7.41
C SER A 65 -9.62 -8.96 7.53
N ARG A 66 -10.08 -9.30 8.74
CA ARG A 66 -11.20 -10.25 8.89
C ARG A 66 -12.48 -9.68 8.24
N GLY A 67 -13.12 -10.52 7.42
CA GLY A 67 -14.37 -10.17 6.73
C GLY A 67 -15.54 -9.95 7.69
N PRO A 68 -16.59 -9.25 7.24
CA PRO A 68 -17.81 -9.04 8.04
C PRO A 68 -18.58 -10.34 8.31
N ASP A 69 -18.37 -11.36 7.47
CA ASP A 69 -18.84 -12.74 7.61
C ASP A 69 -18.00 -13.58 8.60
N GLY A 70 -16.97 -12.98 9.19
CA GLY A 70 -16.04 -13.66 10.10
C GLY A 70 -14.95 -14.46 9.38
N TYR A 71 -14.95 -14.49 8.04
CA TYR A 71 -13.94 -15.21 7.28
C TYR A 71 -12.57 -14.54 7.44
N GLN A 72 -11.59 -15.34 7.84
CA GLN A 72 -10.19 -14.93 7.91
C GLN A 72 -9.56 -15.16 6.55
N TRP A 73 -9.07 -14.11 5.90
CA TRP A 73 -8.47 -14.19 4.56
C TRP A 73 -7.02 -14.67 4.69
N PRO A 74 -6.72 -15.95 4.41
CA PRO A 74 -5.42 -16.50 4.73
C PRO A 74 -4.38 -16.06 3.68
N ILE A 75 -3.18 -15.74 4.15
CA ILE A 75 -2.08 -15.26 3.31
C ILE A 75 -1.22 -16.45 2.86
N GLN A 76 -1.13 -16.70 1.55
CA GLN A 76 -0.28 -17.75 0.99
C GLN A 76 1.13 -17.22 0.72
N TYR A 77 1.90 -16.96 1.78
CA TYR A 77 3.17 -16.23 1.70
C TYR A 77 4.20 -16.86 0.75
N PHE A 78 4.22 -18.19 0.63
CA PHE A 78 5.16 -18.94 -0.20
C PHE A 78 4.59 -19.40 -1.55
N TYR A 79 3.43 -18.89 -1.97
CA TYR A 79 2.89 -19.17 -3.31
C TYR A 79 3.88 -18.72 -4.39
N PRO A 80 4.07 -19.47 -5.50
CA PRO A 80 3.40 -20.72 -5.90
C PRO A 80 4.05 -22.01 -5.41
N PHE A 81 5.12 -21.94 -4.60
CA PHE A 81 5.85 -23.12 -4.13
C PHE A 81 5.12 -23.88 -3.03
N ASN A 82 4.32 -23.16 -2.24
CA ASN A 82 3.49 -23.72 -1.19
C ASN A 82 2.17 -22.96 -1.09
N HIS A 83 1.07 -23.69 -0.97
CA HIS A 83 -0.30 -23.16 -0.89
C HIS A 83 -0.82 -23.02 0.55
N VAL A 84 0.01 -23.29 1.56
CA VAL A 84 -0.34 -23.11 2.98
C VAL A 84 -0.70 -21.65 3.23
N GLY A 85 -1.93 -21.43 3.68
CA GLY A 85 -2.45 -20.13 4.06
C GLY A 85 -2.23 -19.87 5.55
N TYR A 86 -1.62 -18.73 5.86
CA TYR A 86 -1.43 -18.27 7.23
C TYR A 86 -2.59 -17.35 7.64
N ALA A 87 -3.23 -17.68 8.76
CA ALA A 87 -4.26 -16.89 9.40
C ALA A 87 -4.02 -16.85 10.91
N TRP A 88 -4.53 -15.82 11.59
CA TRP A 88 -4.37 -15.65 13.03
C TRP A 88 -5.71 -15.62 13.73
N GLN A 89 -5.87 -16.42 14.78
CA GLN A 89 -7.12 -16.50 15.55
C GLN A 89 -7.56 -15.16 16.14
N GLY A 90 -6.60 -14.27 16.46
CA GLY A 90 -6.88 -12.92 16.97
C GLY A 90 -7.20 -11.87 15.92
N GLN A 91 -7.37 -12.24 14.65
CA GLN A 91 -7.59 -11.29 13.56
C GLN A 91 -8.87 -10.46 13.79
N TRP A 92 -8.72 -9.14 13.87
CA TRP A 92 -9.84 -8.22 14.02
C TRP A 92 -10.45 -7.85 12.67
N VAL A 93 -11.64 -7.24 12.71
CA VAL A 93 -12.40 -6.87 11.52
C VAL A 93 -11.75 -5.74 10.72
N LEU A 94 -11.94 -5.73 9.41
CA LEU A 94 -11.33 -4.74 8.51
C LEU A 94 -11.56 -3.28 8.94
N ASN A 95 -12.75 -2.95 9.45
CA ASN A 95 -13.07 -1.60 9.92
C ASN A 95 -12.86 -1.40 11.44
N ALA A 96 -11.99 -2.18 12.07
CA ALA A 96 -11.70 -1.99 13.49
C ALA A 96 -10.88 -0.71 13.73
N TRP A 97 -11.03 -0.12 14.92
CA TRP A 97 -10.34 1.11 15.30
C TRP A 97 -8.81 0.96 15.27
N GLN A 98 -8.28 -0.26 15.48
CA GLN A 98 -6.85 -0.56 15.37
C GLN A 98 -6.32 -0.23 13.98
N ASN A 99 -7.04 -0.60 12.91
CA ASN A 99 -6.65 -0.30 11.54
C ASN A 99 -6.71 1.20 11.26
N GLN A 100 -7.75 1.88 11.78
CA GLN A 100 -7.89 3.33 11.65
C GLN A 100 -6.74 4.06 12.35
N LEU A 101 -6.32 3.60 13.53
CA LEU A 101 -5.20 4.17 14.26
C LEU A 101 -3.86 3.93 13.54
N ILE A 102 -3.61 2.70 13.05
CA ILE A 102 -2.40 2.38 12.25
C ILE A 102 -2.34 3.28 11.01
N TRP A 103 -3.45 3.39 10.27
CA TRP A 103 -3.55 4.27 9.11
C TRP A 103 -3.24 5.72 9.47
N LEU A 104 -3.85 6.25 10.53
CA LEU A 104 -3.64 7.63 10.97
C LEU A 104 -2.17 7.88 11.35
N CYS A 105 -1.56 6.99 12.12
CA CYS A 105 -0.16 7.10 12.52
C CYS A 105 0.78 7.09 11.31
N LEU A 106 0.58 6.16 10.36
CA LEU A 106 1.39 6.09 9.14
C LEU A 106 1.17 7.32 8.24
N ALA A 107 -0.07 7.80 8.11
CA ALA A 107 -0.38 9.01 7.37
C ALA A 107 0.32 10.24 7.97
N LEU A 108 0.25 10.42 9.29
CA LEU A 108 0.93 11.51 9.99
C LEU A 108 2.45 11.41 9.85
N ALA A 109 3.03 10.21 9.90
CA ALA A 109 4.46 10.01 9.68
C ALA A 109 4.87 10.42 8.25
N CYS A 110 4.10 10.01 7.24
CA CYS A 110 4.32 10.41 5.85
C CYS A 110 4.19 11.93 5.66
N ILE A 111 3.15 12.55 6.21
CA ILE A 111 2.94 14.01 6.15
C ILE A 111 4.12 14.74 6.82
N GLY A 112 4.55 14.27 8.00
CA GLY A 112 5.70 14.81 8.71
C GLY A 112 6.99 14.70 7.89
N TYR A 113 7.22 13.58 7.23
CA TYR A 113 8.36 13.37 6.35
C TYR A 113 8.33 14.30 5.13
N ILE A 114 7.20 14.36 4.41
CA ILE A 114 6.99 15.24 3.24
C ILE A 114 7.25 16.70 3.63
N ARG A 115 6.71 17.14 4.77
CA ARG A 115 6.90 18.51 5.26
C ARG A 115 8.35 18.81 5.62
N ARG A 116 9.06 17.88 6.28
CA ARG A 116 10.49 18.04 6.62
C ARG A 116 11.39 18.08 5.39
N ARG A 117 11.06 17.31 4.35
CA ARG A 117 11.83 17.25 3.10
C ARG A 117 11.42 18.32 2.09
N ASN A 118 10.35 19.06 2.37
CA ASN A 118 9.78 20.08 1.47
C ASN A 118 9.57 19.53 0.06
N MET A 119 8.88 18.39 -0.03
CA MET A 119 8.58 17.69 -1.28
C MET A 119 7.09 17.79 -1.60
N SER A 120 6.72 17.67 -2.86
CA SER A 120 5.32 17.54 -3.30
C SER A 120 5.09 16.22 -4.03
N PHE A 121 3.82 15.88 -4.29
CA PHE A 121 3.45 14.75 -5.13
C PHE A 121 4.14 14.76 -6.51
N PHE A 122 4.44 15.95 -7.02
CA PHE A 122 5.03 16.11 -8.34
C PHE A 122 6.51 15.73 -8.42
N GLU A 123 7.16 15.44 -7.29
CA GLU A 123 8.55 14.96 -7.29
C GLU A 123 8.72 13.67 -8.10
N LEU A 124 7.69 12.81 -8.14
CA LEU A 124 7.64 11.60 -8.96
C LEU A 124 7.80 11.87 -10.47
N PHE A 125 7.36 13.05 -10.95
CA PHE A 125 7.43 13.43 -12.37
C PHE A 125 8.68 14.27 -12.69
N GLY A 126 9.44 14.67 -11.67
CA GLY A 126 10.71 15.37 -11.80
C GLY A 126 10.82 16.67 -10.99
N PRO A 127 12.02 17.29 -10.97
CA PRO A 127 12.29 18.45 -10.13
C PRO A 127 11.54 19.72 -10.56
N LYS A 128 11.33 19.93 -11.87
CA LYS A 128 10.64 21.10 -12.40
C LYS A 128 9.16 21.19 -11.98
N PRO A 129 8.32 20.14 -12.17
CA PRO A 129 6.92 20.20 -11.73
C PRO A 129 6.81 20.26 -10.20
N ASP A 130 7.72 19.63 -9.45
CA ASP A 130 7.78 19.74 -7.99
C ASP A 130 8.03 21.17 -7.51
N GLU A 131 9.03 21.85 -8.07
CA GLU A 131 9.33 23.24 -7.75
C GLU A 131 8.18 24.19 -8.13
N ALA A 132 7.56 23.98 -9.29
CA ALA A 132 6.40 24.74 -9.72
C ALA A 132 5.22 24.60 -8.74
N ALA A 133 4.92 23.37 -8.29
CA ALA A 133 3.85 23.13 -7.32
C ALA A 133 4.14 23.77 -5.96
N ARG A 134 5.38 23.62 -5.44
CA ARG A 134 5.78 24.22 -4.16
C ARG A 134 5.75 25.75 -4.20
N SER A 135 6.24 26.35 -5.28
CA SER A 135 6.23 27.81 -5.45
C SER A 135 4.82 28.38 -5.56
N LEU A 136 3.91 27.70 -6.27
CA LEU A 136 2.49 28.08 -6.33
C LEU A 136 1.85 28.02 -4.94
N CYS A 137 2.08 26.95 -4.20
CA CYS A 137 1.53 26.77 -2.86
C CYS A 137 2.01 27.90 -1.91
N ASN A 138 3.31 28.21 -1.93
CA ASN A 138 3.87 29.31 -1.13
C ASN A 138 3.26 30.67 -1.50
N ARG A 139 3.08 30.95 -2.81
CA ARG A 139 2.45 32.20 -3.28
C ARG A 139 0.98 32.31 -2.87
N LEU A 140 0.25 31.20 -2.82
CA LEU A 140 -1.13 31.19 -2.36
C LEU A 140 -1.19 31.42 -0.85
N LEU A 141 -0.35 30.74 -0.08
CA LEU A 141 -0.29 30.92 1.37
C LEU A 141 0.11 32.34 1.76
N SER A 142 1.09 32.94 1.08
CA SER A 142 1.53 34.33 1.33
C SER A 142 0.52 35.41 0.90
N ARG A 143 -0.61 35.04 0.30
CA ARG A 143 -1.71 35.98 0.01
C ARG A 143 -2.75 36.03 1.13
N TYR A 144 -2.78 35.01 1.99
CA TYR A 144 -3.74 34.90 3.09
C TYR A 144 -3.14 35.26 4.45
N TYR A 145 -1.81 35.41 4.52
CA TYR A 145 -1.04 35.89 5.68
C TYR A 145 -0.19 37.07 5.25
#